data_AF-A0A924FRH6-F1
#
_entry.id   AF-A0A924FRH6-F1
#
_cell.length_a   1.000
_cell.length_b   1.000
_cell.length_c   1.000
_cell.angle_alpha   90.00
_cell.angle_beta   90.00
_cell.angle_gamma   90.00
#
_symmetry.space_group_name_H-M   'P 1'
#
loop_
_entity.id
_entity.type
_entity.pdbx_description
1 polymer ?
#
loop_
_entity_poly.entity_id
_entity_poly.type
_entity_poly.pdbx_seq_one_letter_code
_entity_poly.pdbx_strand_id
1 'polypeptide(L)'
;MASAPRQASRNGLRRAGWTAWLSRLLLLWIAATGAAHATETLHVGSKRFTESYVLGEIVTRAAAASGTPAEHLQGLGNTAIVFAALKAGSVDLYPEYLGTIDAEILKHGKPASIEVINRELAPLGLGIAVPLGFNNTYALAMKQDNAQQRGIRKLSDLAKQSGLKFGLSHEFLGRADGWPGMAQRYGLSQKPTGLDHGIAYEALGSGQVDVIDIYSTDAKIAQLGLTVLDDDLHYFPRYDAVLLYRLDVATRFPQAWQAIRTLEGRIKPADMIAMNAAVEIGGKSFANVASDFLQGSRPAPAATAGAVAVQPSPRSSFTDKLFDDSLWRLTHQHLTLVLLSVLAASLIGIPLGVLAAFVPRLEQAVMAGVGILQTIPSLALLAMLIPLLGRIGTVPALIALFLYALLPIVRNTCTGVAQVPSGLRMAALALGLSKRDRLLYIDLPLAMPVILAGLKTAAVMSVGTATIAAFIGAGGYGERIAIGLALNDNGMLLAGAIPAAVLALLTQVAFECIERRFRRPVTGR
;
A
#
# COMPACT_ATOMS: atom_id res chain seq x y z
N MET A 1 48.31 28.53 69.29
CA MET A 1 47.19 27.58 69.09
C MET A 1 46.32 28.13 67.96
N ALA A 2 46.45 27.55 66.77
CA ALA A 2 45.78 27.99 65.56
C ALA A 2 44.52 27.15 65.33
N SER A 3 43.35 27.79 65.33
CA SER A 3 42.07 27.19 64.94
C SER A 3 41.54 27.91 63.69
N ALA A 4 41.56 27.20 62.57
CA ALA A 4 41.00 27.64 61.30
C ALA A 4 39.47 27.51 61.28
N PRO A 5 38.72 28.46 60.69
CA PRO A 5 37.31 28.25 60.37
C PRO A 5 37.15 27.53 59.01
N ARG A 6 36.18 26.61 58.97
CA ARG A 6 35.81 25.75 57.84
C ARG A 6 35.29 26.55 56.63
N GLN A 7 35.83 26.26 55.44
CA GLN A 7 35.24 26.63 54.15
C GLN A 7 34.13 25.64 53.78
N ALA A 8 32.88 26.12 53.67
CA ALA A 8 31.77 25.38 53.07
C ALA A 8 31.78 25.52 51.55
N SER A 9 31.49 24.42 50.85
CA SER A 9 31.59 24.28 49.39
C SER A 9 30.60 25.15 48.61
N ARG A 10 31.12 26.05 47.76
CA ARG A 10 30.40 26.64 46.63
C ARG A 10 30.41 25.64 45.47
N ASN A 11 29.40 24.77 45.33
CA ASN A 11 29.19 23.99 44.10
C ASN A 11 27.73 23.49 43.90
N GLY A 12 26.74 24.34 44.21
CA GLY A 12 25.31 24.00 44.08
C GLY A 12 24.54 24.66 42.93
N LEU A 13 25.10 25.65 42.20
CA LEU A 13 24.27 26.59 41.42
C LEU A 13 24.43 26.55 39.89
N ARG A 14 25.11 25.56 39.28
CA ARG A 14 25.27 25.49 37.80
C ARG A 14 24.53 24.34 37.11
N ARG A 15 23.62 23.63 37.78
CA ARG A 15 22.78 22.57 37.15
C ARG A 15 21.30 22.93 36.93
N ALA A 16 20.83 24.06 37.43
CA ALA A 16 19.41 24.45 37.34
C ALA A 16 19.04 25.30 36.10
N GLY A 17 20.01 25.71 35.27
CA GLY A 17 19.75 26.57 34.11
C GLY A 17 19.22 25.85 32.88
N TRP A 18 19.73 24.66 32.54
CA TRP A 18 19.45 24.03 31.25
C TRP A 18 18.07 23.36 31.19
N THR A 19 17.60 22.82 32.32
CA THR A 19 16.26 22.22 32.43
C THR A 19 15.14 23.26 32.42
N ALA A 20 15.39 24.44 32.97
CA ALA A 20 14.43 25.56 32.97
C ALA A 20 14.31 26.25 31.60
N TRP A 21 15.37 26.22 30.78
CA TRP A 21 15.33 26.74 29.41
C TRP A 21 14.63 25.77 28.44
N LEU A 22 14.86 24.46 28.59
CA LEU A 22 14.14 23.44 27.81
C LEU A 22 12.65 23.40 28.13
N SER A 23 12.26 23.53 29.41
CA SER A 23 10.84 23.58 29.79
C SER A 23 10.14 24.86 29.33
N ARG A 24 10.84 26.00 29.32
CA ARG A 24 10.30 27.26 28.78
C ARG A 24 10.19 27.27 27.26
N LEU A 25 11.14 26.65 26.54
CA LEU A 25 11.03 26.44 25.09
C LEU A 25 9.89 25.46 24.75
N LEU A 26 9.70 24.41 25.54
CA LEU A 26 8.57 23.47 25.38
C LEU A 26 7.22 24.16 25.65
N LEU A 27 7.14 25.02 26.67
CA LEU A 27 5.93 25.80 27.00
C LEU A 27 5.66 26.92 25.98
N LEU A 28 6.69 27.54 25.41
CA LEU A 28 6.54 28.49 24.29
C LEU A 28 6.17 27.79 22.97
N TRP A 29 6.59 26.53 22.78
CA TRP A 29 6.16 25.71 21.64
C TRP A 29 4.70 25.27 21.78
N ILE A 30 4.26 24.93 23.00
CA ILE A 30 2.85 24.61 23.31
C ILE A 30 1.95 25.87 23.27
N ALA A 31 2.48 27.05 23.59
CA ALA A 31 1.72 28.31 23.51
C ALA A 31 1.71 28.93 22.10
N ALA A 32 2.67 28.60 21.23
CA ALA A 32 2.71 29.04 19.83
C ALA A 32 1.78 28.22 18.92
N THR A 33 1.27 27.08 19.37
CA THR A 33 0.10 26.41 18.78
C THR A 33 -1.19 27.04 19.31
N GLY A 34 -1.33 28.35 19.10
CA GLY A 34 -2.65 28.96 19.10
C GLY A 34 -3.49 28.23 18.05
N ALA A 35 -4.65 27.72 18.45
CA ALA A 35 -5.57 26.97 17.61
C ALA A 35 -6.04 27.82 16.42
N ALA A 36 -5.27 27.79 15.33
CA ALA A 36 -5.88 27.79 14.01
C ALA A 36 -6.79 26.56 14.02
N HIS A 37 -8.11 26.75 13.94
CA HIS A 37 -9.01 25.67 13.59
C HIS A 37 -8.57 25.19 12.20
N ALA A 38 -7.67 24.21 12.16
CA ALA A 38 -7.40 23.48 10.95
C ALA A 38 -8.74 22.88 10.54
N THR A 39 -9.30 23.36 9.43
CA THR A 39 -10.55 22.84 8.91
C THR A 39 -10.36 21.34 8.74
N GLU A 40 -11.16 20.57 9.47
CA GLU A 40 -11.07 19.12 9.44
C GLU A 40 -11.24 18.65 7.99
N THR A 41 -10.38 17.76 7.54
CA THR A 41 -10.39 17.25 6.17
C THR A 41 -11.14 15.92 6.13
N LEU A 42 -12.08 15.79 5.21
CA LEU A 42 -12.79 14.55 4.95
C LEU A 42 -11.88 13.58 4.19
N HIS A 43 -11.57 12.43 4.78
CA HIS A 43 -10.74 11.42 4.12
C HIS A 43 -11.60 10.38 3.42
N VAL A 44 -11.52 10.33 2.09
CA VAL A 44 -12.20 9.34 1.26
C VAL A 44 -11.22 8.25 0.87
N GLY A 45 -11.50 7.00 1.20
CA GLY A 45 -10.65 5.87 0.84
C GLY A 45 -11.03 5.25 -0.51
N SER A 46 -10.14 4.44 -1.08
CA SER A 46 -10.49 3.52 -2.17
C SER A 46 -9.66 2.23 -2.12
N LYS A 47 -10.23 1.18 -2.71
CA LYS A 47 -9.56 -0.10 -2.94
C LYS A 47 -8.61 0.00 -4.13
N ARG A 48 -7.74 -0.99 -4.27
CA ARG A 48 -6.68 -1.03 -5.31
C ARG A 48 -7.14 -1.52 -6.70
N PHE A 49 -8.23 -0.98 -7.23
CA PHE A 49 -8.65 -1.25 -8.61
C PHE A 49 -9.35 -0.03 -9.23
N THR A 50 -9.31 0.06 -10.57
CA THR A 50 -9.70 1.23 -11.37
C THR A 50 -11.01 1.86 -10.91
N GLU A 51 -12.07 1.07 -10.84
CA GLU A 51 -13.39 1.56 -10.48
C GLU A 51 -13.41 2.19 -9.08
N SER A 52 -12.79 1.57 -8.09
CA SER A 52 -12.74 2.14 -6.73
C SER A 52 -11.97 3.46 -6.69
N TYR A 53 -10.89 3.60 -7.47
CA TYR A 53 -10.16 4.86 -7.62
C TYR A 53 -11.03 5.96 -8.25
N VAL A 54 -11.75 5.66 -9.33
CA VAL A 54 -12.66 6.60 -9.99
C VAL A 54 -13.76 7.05 -9.03
N LEU A 55 -14.41 6.11 -8.34
CA LEU A 55 -15.47 6.40 -7.39
C LEU A 55 -14.95 7.23 -6.19
N GLY A 56 -13.76 6.91 -5.68
CA GLY A 56 -13.10 7.70 -4.63
C GLY A 56 -12.88 9.15 -5.04
N GLU A 57 -12.42 9.39 -6.27
CA GLU A 57 -12.28 10.76 -6.82
C GLU A 57 -13.64 11.46 -7.00
N ILE A 58 -14.68 10.76 -7.48
CA ILE A 58 -16.02 11.33 -7.64
C ILE A 58 -16.56 11.79 -6.28
N VAL A 59 -16.46 10.94 -5.26
CA VAL A 59 -16.92 11.25 -3.89
C VAL A 59 -16.12 12.41 -3.30
N THR A 60 -14.79 12.38 -3.43
CA THR A 60 -13.90 13.45 -2.93
C THR A 60 -14.21 14.80 -3.56
N ARG A 61 -14.43 14.83 -4.88
CA ARG A 61 -14.75 16.06 -5.62
C ARG A 61 -16.16 16.56 -5.33
N ALA A 62 -17.14 15.65 -5.18
CA ALA A 62 -18.49 16.02 -4.76
C ALA A 62 -18.46 16.67 -3.36
N ALA A 63 -17.69 16.11 -2.43
CA ALA A 63 -17.47 16.71 -1.12
C ALA A 63 -16.76 18.08 -1.22
N ALA A 64 -15.68 18.18 -1.98
CA ALA A 64 -14.91 19.41 -2.16
C ALA A 64 -15.72 20.55 -2.79
N ALA A 65 -16.66 20.23 -3.69
CA ALA A 65 -17.56 21.22 -4.30
C ALA A 65 -18.47 21.93 -3.28
N SER A 66 -18.66 21.35 -2.09
CA SER A 66 -19.38 21.99 -0.97
C SER A 66 -18.55 23.03 -0.21
N GLY A 67 -17.26 23.19 -0.53
CA GLY A 67 -16.31 24.01 0.24
C GLY A 67 -15.66 23.28 1.41
N THR A 68 -15.99 22.01 1.64
CA THR A 68 -15.35 21.16 2.66
C THR A 68 -14.02 20.62 2.12
N PRO A 69 -12.88 20.80 2.81
CA PRO A 69 -11.63 20.14 2.44
C PRO A 69 -11.81 18.62 2.42
N ALA A 70 -11.48 17.99 1.31
CA ALA A 70 -11.57 16.54 1.14
C ALA A 70 -10.31 16.01 0.44
N GLU A 71 -9.83 14.85 0.89
CA GLU A 71 -8.65 14.18 0.35
C GLU A 71 -8.98 12.73 -0.01
N HIS A 72 -8.54 12.31 -1.19
CA HIS A 72 -8.65 10.93 -1.63
C HIS A 72 -7.41 10.13 -1.21
N LEU A 73 -7.57 9.27 -0.23
CA LEU A 73 -6.57 8.30 0.19
C LEU A 73 -6.68 7.05 -0.69
N GLN A 74 -5.96 7.09 -1.81
CA GLN A 74 -6.09 6.08 -2.85
C GLN A 74 -5.31 4.79 -2.55
N GLY A 75 -5.84 3.65 -3.01
CA GLY A 75 -5.06 2.41 -3.13
C GLY A 75 -4.66 1.79 -1.79
N LEU A 76 -5.49 1.98 -0.78
CA LEU A 76 -5.21 1.55 0.60
C LEU A 76 -5.10 0.03 0.76
N GLY A 77 -5.57 -0.75 -0.22
CA GLY A 77 -5.51 -2.20 -0.24
C GLY A 77 -6.81 -2.84 -0.70
N ASN A 78 -7.05 -4.08 -0.27
CA ASN A 78 -8.32 -4.80 -0.46
C ASN A 78 -9.29 -4.50 0.71
N THR A 79 -10.51 -5.04 0.64
CA THR A 79 -11.61 -4.87 1.61
C THR A 79 -11.14 -4.80 3.07
N ALA A 80 -10.38 -5.80 3.53
CA ALA A 80 -9.95 -5.89 4.93
C ALA A 80 -9.12 -4.67 5.40
N ILE A 81 -8.27 -4.12 4.53
CA ILE A 81 -7.40 -2.99 4.89
C ILE A 81 -8.21 -1.69 4.92
N VAL A 82 -9.02 -1.44 3.89
CA VAL A 82 -9.85 -0.22 3.83
C VAL A 82 -10.89 -0.21 4.95
N PHE A 83 -11.49 -1.37 5.26
CA PHE A 83 -12.40 -1.52 6.38
C PHE A 83 -11.72 -1.29 7.74
N ALA A 84 -10.49 -1.78 7.93
CA ALA A 84 -9.71 -1.49 9.13
C ALA A 84 -9.39 0.00 9.25
N ALA A 85 -9.04 0.66 8.14
CA ALA A 85 -8.81 2.11 8.09
C ALA A 85 -10.07 2.92 8.46
N LEU A 86 -11.25 2.48 7.99
CA LEU A 86 -12.53 3.08 8.34
C LEU A 86 -12.83 2.94 9.84
N LYS A 87 -12.67 1.75 10.42
CA LYS A 87 -12.85 1.52 11.86
C LYS A 87 -11.85 2.30 12.72
N ALA A 88 -10.63 2.47 12.22
CA ALA A 88 -9.57 3.26 12.84
C ALA A 88 -9.79 4.78 12.73
N GLY A 89 -10.73 5.23 11.89
CA GLY A 89 -10.94 6.64 11.59
C GLY A 89 -9.84 7.27 10.73
N SER A 90 -8.98 6.46 10.10
CA SER A 90 -8.01 6.95 9.09
C SER A 90 -8.69 7.27 7.75
N VAL A 91 -9.89 6.72 7.54
CA VAL A 91 -10.80 7.03 6.43
C VAL A 91 -12.17 7.30 7.05
N ASP A 92 -12.91 8.24 6.47
CA ASP A 92 -14.26 8.60 6.91
C ASP A 92 -15.34 7.84 6.13
N LEU A 93 -15.10 7.60 4.84
CA LEU A 93 -15.95 6.79 3.97
C LEU A 93 -15.19 6.25 2.76
N TYR A 94 -15.70 5.19 2.13
CA TYR A 94 -15.19 4.70 0.86
C TYR A 94 -16.24 3.93 0.04
N PRO A 95 -16.08 3.82 -1.29
CA PRO A 95 -16.93 2.98 -2.14
C PRO A 95 -16.75 1.49 -1.86
N GLU A 96 -17.84 0.80 -1.59
CA GLU A 96 -17.89 -0.62 -1.25
C GLU A 96 -19.11 -1.31 -1.91
N TYR A 97 -19.16 -2.65 -1.93
CA TYR A 97 -20.18 -3.42 -2.64
C TYR A 97 -20.97 -4.26 -1.66
N LEU A 98 -22.30 -4.28 -1.81
CA LEU A 98 -23.19 -5.02 -0.89
C LEU A 98 -22.78 -6.49 -0.71
N GLY A 99 -22.51 -7.20 -1.81
CA GLY A 99 -22.07 -8.60 -1.75
C GLY A 99 -20.76 -8.80 -0.98
N THR A 100 -19.82 -7.85 -1.07
CA THR A 100 -18.58 -7.87 -0.29
C THR A 100 -18.85 -7.60 1.19
N ILE A 101 -19.74 -6.67 1.52
CA ILE A 101 -20.10 -6.37 2.92
C ILE A 101 -20.73 -7.59 3.57
N ASP A 102 -21.68 -8.24 2.89
CA ASP A 102 -22.31 -9.47 3.38
C ASP A 102 -21.29 -10.59 3.57
N ALA A 103 -20.53 -10.94 2.53
CA ALA A 103 -19.68 -12.13 2.55
C ALA A 103 -18.38 -11.94 3.37
N GLU A 104 -17.74 -10.78 3.25
CA GLU A 104 -16.39 -10.57 3.81
C GLU A 104 -16.39 -9.85 5.14
N ILE A 105 -17.27 -8.86 5.33
CA ILE A 105 -17.30 -8.03 6.54
C ILE A 105 -18.22 -8.63 7.60
N LEU A 106 -19.48 -8.91 7.25
CA LEU A 106 -20.48 -9.46 8.17
C LEU A 106 -20.50 -10.99 8.22
N LYS A 107 -19.85 -11.65 7.26
CA LYS A 107 -19.77 -13.12 7.15
C LYS A 107 -21.14 -13.80 7.03
N HIS A 108 -22.09 -13.13 6.36
CA HIS A 108 -23.37 -13.72 6.01
C HIS A 108 -23.19 -14.84 4.98
N GLY A 109 -23.95 -15.93 5.15
CA GLY A 109 -24.00 -17.02 4.17
C GLY A 109 -24.93 -16.76 2.98
N LYS A 110 -25.73 -15.67 3.02
CA LYS A 110 -26.67 -15.26 1.97
C LYS A 110 -26.78 -13.73 1.96
N PRO A 111 -27.15 -13.11 0.82
CA PRO A 111 -27.36 -11.67 0.75
C PRO A 111 -28.41 -11.18 1.75
N ALA A 112 -28.10 -10.09 2.46
CA ALA A 112 -29.00 -9.46 3.42
C ALA A 112 -29.58 -8.14 2.87
N SER A 113 -30.66 -7.65 3.48
CA SER A 113 -31.20 -6.34 3.12
C SER A 113 -30.33 -5.20 3.69
N ILE A 114 -30.38 -4.02 3.07
CA ILE A 114 -29.64 -2.84 3.51
C ILE A 114 -29.97 -2.48 4.97
N GLU A 115 -31.20 -2.68 5.40
CA GLU A 115 -31.65 -2.43 6.78
C GLU A 115 -30.97 -3.38 7.77
N VAL A 116 -30.84 -4.66 7.41
CA VAL A 116 -30.14 -5.65 8.24
C VAL A 116 -28.65 -5.32 8.31
N ILE A 117 -28.02 -5.02 7.17
CA ILE A 117 -26.60 -4.63 7.10
C ILE A 117 -26.35 -3.39 7.96
N ASN A 118 -27.17 -2.33 7.84
CA ASN A 118 -27.03 -1.12 8.65
C ASN A 118 -27.22 -1.37 10.15
N ARG A 119 -28.18 -2.22 10.54
CA ARG A 119 -28.40 -2.58 11.94
C ARG A 119 -27.19 -3.26 12.56
N GLU A 120 -26.47 -4.09 11.79
CA GLU A 120 -25.30 -4.83 12.27
C GLU A 120 -24.01 -4.03 12.21
N LEU A 121 -23.91 -3.06 11.30
CA LEU A 121 -22.80 -2.11 11.25
C LEU A 121 -22.91 -1.02 12.33
N ALA A 122 -24.12 -0.66 12.76
CA ALA A 122 -24.34 0.43 13.71
C ALA A 122 -23.59 0.29 15.06
N PRO A 123 -23.50 -0.90 15.70
CA PRO A 123 -22.67 -1.11 16.89
C PRO A 123 -21.18 -0.83 16.69
N LEU A 124 -20.69 -0.87 15.44
CA LEU A 124 -19.31 -0.53 15.08
C LEU A 124 -19.14 0.97 14.80
N GLY A 125 -20.20 1.77 14.91
CA GLY A 125 -20.20 3.18 14.50
C GLY A 125 -20.19 3.38 12.98
N LEU A 126 -20.59 2.36 12.23
CA LEU A 126 -20.55 2.35 10.76
C LEU A 126 -21.94 2.22 10.15
N GLY A 127 -22.07 2.60 8.89
CA GLY A 127 -23.28 2.38 8.09
C GLY A 127 -22.97 2.35 6.59
N ILE A 128 -23.94 1.90 5.82
CA ILE A 128 -23.97 1.99 4.35
C ILE A 128 -25.04 2.98 3.91
N ALA A 129 -24.72 3.78 2.91
CA ALA A 129 -25.64 4.73 2.30
C ALA A 129 -25.26 5.01 0.85
N VAL A 130 -26.07 5.82 0.17
CA VAL A 130 -25.81 6.34 -1.17
C VAL A 130 -25.51 5.20 -2.18
N PRO A 131 -26.50 4.33 -2.48
CA PRO A 131 -26.37 3.41 -3.60
C PRO A 131 -26.04 4.19 -4.88
N LEU A 132 -24.90 3.90 -5.50
CA LEU A 132 -24.33 4.74 -6.56
C LEU A 132 -25.05 4.56 -7.90
N GLY A 133 -25.78 3.46 -8.09
CA GLY A 133 -26.68 3.24 -9.22
C GLY A 133 -26.29 2.13 -10.20
N PHE A 134 -25.22 1.38 -9.91
CA PHE A 134 -24.77 0.28 -10.74
C PHE A 134 -24.40 -0.96 -9.91
N ASN A 135 -24.44 -2.11 -10.58
CA ASN A 135 -24.06 -3.42 -10.06
C ASN A 135 -22.77 -3.86 -10.73
N ASN A 136 -21.78 -4.27 -9.94
CA ASN A 136 -20.52 -4.80 -10.42
C ASN A 136 -20.34 -6.27 -10.06
N THR A 137 -21.14 -7.13 -10.68
CA THR A 137 -21.10 -8.57 -10.38
C THR A 137 -20.06 -9.32 -11.23
N TYR A 138 -19.70 -10.51 -10.75
CA TYR A 138 -18.90 -11.47 -11.52
C TYR A 138 -19.67 -11.95 -12.75
N ALA A 139 -18.94 -12.21 -13.82
CA ALA A 139 -19.44 -12.94 -14.97
C ALA A 139 -18.32 -13.79 -15.58
N LEU A 140 -18.67 -14.70 -16.49
CA LEU A 140 -17.69 -15.35 -17.35
C LEU A 140 -17.75 -14.75 -18.74
N ALA A 141 -16.59 -14.62 -19.38
CA ALA A 141 -16.49 -14.11 -20.74
C ALA A 141 -15.60 -14.98 -21.63
N MET A 142 -15.90 -14.92 -22.92
CA MET A 142 -15.14 -15.57 -23.99
C MET A 142 -14.89 -14.58 -25.12
N LYS A 143 -13.88 -14.82 -25.96
CA LYS A 143 -13.76 -14.06 -27.23
C LYS A 143 -15.01 -14.28 -28.08
N GLN A 144 -15.55 -13.20 -28.65
CA GLN A 144 -16.80 -13.26 -29.41
C GLN A 144 -16.77 -14.31 -30.51
N ASP A 145 -15.69 -14.38 -31.29
CA ASP A 145 -15.56 -15.35 -32.39
C ASP A 145 -15.61 -16.81 -31.88
N ASN A 146 -14.97 -17.10 -30.74
CA ASN A 146 -14.95 -18.45 -30.14
C ASN A 146 -16.35 -18.80 -29.59
N ALA A 147 -17.00 -17.87 -28.91
CA ALA A 147 -18.36 -18.03 -28.42
C ALA A 147 -19.35 -18.31 -29.56
N GLN A 148 -19.25 -17.57 -30.67
CA GLN A 148 -20.09 -17.74 -31.85
C GLN A 148 -19.83 -19.09 -32.55
N GLN A 149 -18.56 -19.45 -32.78
CA GLN A 149 -18.18 -20.72 -33.40
C GLN A 149 -18.68 -21.94 -32.63
N ARG A 150 -18.70 -21.86 -31.29
CA ARG A 150 -19.13 -22.95 -30.41
C ARG A 150 -20.61 -22.88 -30.01
N GLY A 151 -21.33 -21.82 -30.41
CA GLY A 151 -22.73 -21.61 -30.05
C GLY A 151 -22.96 -21.36 -28.56
N ILE A 152 -22.00 -20.77 -27.85
CA ILE A 152 -22.06 -20.53 -26.40
C ILE A 152 -22.59 -19.10 -26.16
N ARG A 153 -23.70 -18.98 -25.42
CA ARG A 153 -24.25 -17.66 -25.00
C ARG A 153 -24.56 -17.58 -23.52
N LYS A 154 -24.78 -18.73 -22.88
CA LYS A 154 -25.17 -18.84 -21.47
C LYS A 154 -24.14 -19.62 -20.67
N LEU A 155 -24.12 -19.42 -19.35
CA LEU A 155 -23.29 -20.23 -18.45
C LEU A 155 -23.64 -21.72 -18.54
N SER A 156 -24.93 -22.07 -18.65
CA SER A 156 -25.38 -23.46 -18.85
C SER A 156 -24.86 -24.12 -20.15
N ASP A 157 -24.43 -23.35 -21.15
CA ASP A 157 -23.89 -23.92 -22.39
C ASP A 157 -22.46 -24.45 -22.19
N LEU A 158 -21.71 -23.92 -21.21
CA LEU A 158 -20.34 -24.35 -20.91
C LEU A 158 -20.27 -25.83 -20.46
N ALA A 159 -21.30 -26.32 -19.78
CA ALA A 159 -21.38 -27.71 -19.32
C ALA A 159 -21.42 -28.72 -20.48
N LYS A 160 -21.89 -28.28 -21.65
CA LYS A 160 -22.05 -29.12 -22.86
C LYS A 160 -20.77 -29.19 -23.70
N GLN A 161 -19.74 -28.42 -23.34
CA GLN A 161 -18.54 -28.21 -24.14
C GLN A 161 -17.34 -28.90 -23.50
N SER A 162 -16.69 -29.79 -24.24
CA SER A 162 -15.47 -30.47 -23.81
C SER A 162 -14.22 -29.70 -24.27
N GLY A 163 -13.15 -29.75 -23.47
CA GLY A 163 -11.84 -29.21 -23.83
C GLY A 163 -11.66 -27.69 -23.72
N LEU A 164 -12.64 -26.95 -23.17
CA LEU A 164 -12.49 -25.54 -22.86
C LEU A 164 -11.44 -25.33 -21.76
N LYS A 165 -10.51 -24.40 -21.98
CA LYS A 165 -9.51 -23.99 -21.01
C LYS A 165 -9.99 -22.78 -20.22
N PHE A 166 -10.15 -22.95 -18.91
CA PHE A 166 -10.57 -21.87 -18.02
C PHE A 166 -9.34 -21.24 -17.36
N GLY A 167 -9.20 -19.93 -17.48
CA GLY A 167 -8.22 -19.11 -16.77
C GLY A 167 -8.94 -18.18 -15.81
N LEU A 168 -9.10 -18.60 -14.55
CA LEU A 168 -9.91 -17.85 -13.58
C LEU A 168 -9.01 -17.19 -12.53
N SER A 169 -9.45 -16.07 -11.98
CA SER A 169 -8.74 -15.37 -10.92
C SER A 169 -8.60 -16.26 -9.67
N HIS A 170 -7.48 -16.11 -8.96
CA HIS A 170 -7.26 -16.83 -7.70
C HIS A 170 -8.36 -16.53 -6.66
N GLU A 171 -8.91 -15.31 -6.70
CA GLU A 171 -10.03 -14.93 -5.85
C GLU A 171 -11.28 -15.71 -6.22
N PHE A 172 -11.68 -15.71 -7.49
CA PHE A 172 -12.88 -16.41 -7.94
C PHE A 172 -12.82 -17.92 -7.68
N LEU A 173 -11.62 -18.52 -7.73
CA LEU A 173 -11.41 -19.92 -7.38
C LEU A 173 -11.62 -20.26 -5.90
N GLY A 174 -11.34 -19.31 -5.00
CA GLY A 174 -11.39 -19.53 -3.55
C GLY A 174 -12.73 -19.19 -2.89
N ARG A 175 -13.61 -18.46 -3.58
CA ARG A 175 -14.87 -17.95 -3.03
C ARG A 175 -16.00 -18.98 -3.04
N ALA A 176 -16.84 -18.97 -2.01
CA ALA A 176 -18.02 -19.85 -1.97
C ALA A 176 -19.07 -19.49 -3.03
N ASP A 177 -19.20 -18.20 -3.33
CA ASP A 177 -20.00 -17.64 -4.43
C ASP A 177 -19.22 -17.53 -5.76
N GLY A 178 -18.03 -18.15 -5.82
CA GLY A 178 -17.17 -18.21 -7.01
C GLY A 178 -17.24 -19.56 -7.72
N TRP A 179 -16.09 -20.06 -8.21
CA TRP A 179 -16.01 -21.28 -9.00
C TRP A 179 -16.61 -22.53 -8.33
N PRO A 180 -16.36 -22.85 -7.04
CA PRO A 180 -16.89 -24.07 -6.42
C PRO A 180 -18.42 -24.16 -6.46
N GLY A 181 -19.12 -23.09 -6.07
CA GLY A 181 -20.58 -23.07 -6.07
C GLY A 181 -21.16 -22.94 -7.47
N MET A 182 -20.53 -22.17 -8.36
CA MET A 182 -20.97 -22.02 -9.75
C MET A 182 -20.83 -23.35 -10.51
N ALA A 183 -19.69 -24.02 -10.37
CA ALA A 183 -19.45 -25.31 -11.01
C ALA A 183 -20.46 -26.36 -10.56
N GLN A 184 -20.82 -26.36 -9.27
CA GLN A 184 -21.88 -27.22 -8.76
C GLN A 184 -23.26 -26.84 -9.34
N ARG A 185 -23.59 -25.54 -9.38
CA ARG A 185 -24.89 -25.03 -9.86
C ARG A 185 -25.12 -25.33 -11.34
N TYR A 186 -24.07 -25.18 -12.16
CA TYR A 186 -24.11 -25.32 -13.62
C TYR A 186 -23.64 -26.69 -14.13
N GLY A 187 -23.17 -27.59 -13.26
CA GLY A 187 -22.67 -28.90 -13.66
C GLY A 187 -21.34 -28.85 -14.43
N LEU A 188 -20.47 -27.89 -14.10
CA LEU A 188 -19.17 -27.71 -14.75
C LEU A 188 -18.14 -28.68 -14.15
N SER A 189 -17.49 -29.48 -14.99
CA SER A 189 -16.49 -30.47 -14.59
C SER A 189 -15.05 -30.05 -14.89
N GLN A 190 -14.87 -28.87 -15.49
CA GLN A 190 -13.58 -28.35 -15.90
C GLN A 190 -12.69 -28.01 -14.69
N LYS A 191 -11.37 -28.01 -14.90
CA LYS A 191 -10.38 -27.63 -13.89
C LYS A 191 -9.70 -26.34 -14.33
N PRO A 192 -10.07 -25.18 -13.76
CA PRO A 192 -9.48 -23.92 -14.17
C PRO A 192 -8.04 -23.77 -13.68
N THR A 193 -7.28 -22.97 -14.40
CA THR A 193 -5.96 -22.47 -13.98
C THR A 193 -6.14 -21.14 -13.26
N GLY A 194 -5.49 -20.99 -12.10
CA GLY A 194 -5.46 -19.72 -11.37
C GLY A 194 -4.58 -18.69 -12.05
N LEU A 195 -5.14 -17.55 -12.42
CA LEU A 195 -4.44 -16.41 -13.03
C LEU A 195 -4.65 -15.15 -12.18
N ASP A 196 -3.87 -14.11 -12.44
CA ASP A 196 -4.22 -12.76 -12.01
C ASP A 196 -5.30 -12.19 -12.96
N HIS A 197 -6.21 -11.36 -12.46
CA HIS A 197 -7.33 -10.81 -13.24
C HIS A 197 -6.86 -10.06 -14.50
N GLY A 198 -5.78 -9.27 -14.39
CA GLY A 198 -5.21 -8.56 -15.53
C GLY A 198 -4.61 -9.52 -16.57
N ILE A 199 -3.88 -10.53 -16.10
CA ILE A 199 -3.22 -11.55 -16.92
C ILE A 199 -4.24 -12.44 -17.64
N ALA A 200 -5.41 -12.70 -17.03
CA ALA A 200 -6.47 -13.51 -17.64
C ALA A 200 -6.92 -12.95 -18.99
N TYR A 201 -7.04 -11.62 -19.12
CA TYR A 201 -7.36 -10.96 -20.39
C TYR A 201 -6.29 -11.15 -21.46
N GLU A 202 -5.00 -11.12 -21.10
CA GLU A 202 -3.89 -11.36 -22.04
C GLU A 202 -3.81 -12.83 -22.47
N ALA A 203 -4.02 -13.74 -21.51
CA ALA A 203 -4.10 -15.17 -21.77
C ALA A 203 -5.29 -15.51 -22.70
N LEU A 204 -6.44 -14.87 -22.50
CA LEU A 204 -7.59 -14.99 -23.39
C LEU A 204 -7.28 -14.42 -24.78
N GLY A 205 -6.68 -13.21 -24.83
CA GLY A 205 -6.29 -12.54 -26.06
C GLY A 205 -5.36 -13.39 -26.93
N SER A 206 -4.37 -14.03 -26.31
CA SER A 206 -3.37 -14.92 -26.94
C SER A 206 -3.86 -16.36 -27.16
N GLY A 207 -5.09 -16.70 -26.76
CA GLY A 207 -5.67 -18.03 -26.95
C GLY A 207 -5.09 -19.12 -26.04
N GLN A 208 -4.41 -18.73 -24.95
CA GLN A 208 -3.94 -19.66 -23.92
C GLN A 208 -5.10 -20.23 -23.08
N VAL A 209 -6.15 -19.43 -22.92
CA VAL A 209 -7.42 -19.80 -22.27
C VAL A 209 -8.60 -19.40 -23.15
N ASP A 210 -9.74 -20.08 -22.98
CA ASP A 210 -10.98 -19.87 -23.72
C ASP A 210 -12.02 -19.08 -22.92
N VAL A 211 -12.01 -19.23 -21.60
CA VAL A 211 -12.98 -18.65 -20.67
C VAL A 211 -12.25 -18.02 -19.50
N ILE A 212 -12.62 -16.81 -19.13
CA ILE A 212 -12.10 -16.10 -17.95
C ILE A 212 -13.26 -15.55 -17.12
N ASP A 213 -13.04 -15.33 -15.82
CA ASP A 213 -13.90 -14.47 -15.03
C ASP A 213 -13.60 -13.01 -15.32
N ILE A 214 -14.65 -12.20 -15.29
CA ILE A 214 -14.61 -10.77 -15.50
C ILE A 214 -15.52 -10.10 -14.47
N TYR A 215 -15.36 -8.79 -14.31
CA TYR A 215 -16.38 -7.97 -13.69
C TYR A 215 -17.25 -7.33 -14.77
N SER A 216 -18.57 -7.27 -14.55
CA SER A 216 -19.54 -6.74 -15.52
C SER A 216 -19.28 -5.28 -15.96
N THR A 217 -18.48 -4.53 -15.20
CA THR A 217 -18.09 -3.15 -15.48
C THR A 217 -16.71 -3.00 -16.13
N ASP A 218 -16.01 -4.11 -16.41
CA ASP A 218 -14.64 -4.08 -16.94
C ASP A 218 -14.60 -3.45 -18.35
N ALA A 219 -13.71 -2.48 -18.53
CA ALA A 219 -13.54 -1.77 -19.80
C ALA A 219 -13.09 -2.68 -20.95
N LYS A 220 -12.35 -3.74 -20.62
CA LYS A 220 -11.71 -4.66 -21.57
C LYS A 220 -12.72 -5.53 -22.32
N ILE A 221 -13.94 -5.68 -21.80
CA ILE A 221 -15.02 -6.43 -22.46
C ILE A 221 -15.27 -5.90 -23.86
N ALA A 222 -15.49 -4.60 -23.99
CA ALA A 222 -15.74 -3.96 -25.28
C ALA A 222 -14.48 -3.91 -26.15
N GLN A 223 -13.32 -3.61 -25.55
CA GLN A 223 -12.05 -3.47 -26.25
C GLN A 223 -11.61 -4.77 -26.95
N LEU A 224 -11.77 -5.90 -26.27
CA LEU A 224 -11.34 -7.20 -26.76
C LEU A 224 -12.44 -7.95 -27.52
N GLY A 225 -13.61 -7.32 -27.71
CA GLY A 225 -14.77 -7.95 -28.34
C GLY A 225 -15.15 -9.24 -27.61
N LEU A 226 -15.37 -9.15 -26.31
CA LEU A 226 -15.74 -10.32 -25.50
C LEU A 226 -17.26 -10.47 -25.45
N THR A 227 -17.71 -11.71 -25.53
CA THR A 227 -19.08 -12.09 -25.20
C THR A 227 -19.11 -12.42 -23.71
N VAL A 228 -19.83 -11.60 -22.93
CA VAL A 228 -20.22 -11.93 -21.56
C VAL A 228 -21.34 -12.96 -21.62
N LEU A 229 -21.17 -14.06 -20.89
CA LEU A 229 -22.14 -15.16 -20.87
C LEU A 229 -23.30 -14.84 -19.93
N ASP A 230 -24.52 -15.11 -20.37
CA ASP A 230 -25.74 -14.90 -19.58
C ASP A 230 -25.82 -15.88 -18.39
N ASP A 231 -26.03 -15.35 -17.18
CA ASP A 231 -26.21 -16.09 -15.93
C ASP A 231 -27.66 -16.58 -15.81
N ASP A 232 -27.99 -17.58 -16.62
CA ASP A 232 -29.36 -18.03 -16.86
C ASP A 232 -30.02 -18.75 -15.65
N LEU A 233 -29.23 -19.16 -14.66
CA LEU A 233 -29.73 -19.70 -13.38
C LEU A 233 -29.62 -18.71 -12.22
N HIS A 234 -29.28 -17.45 -12.50
CA HIS A 234 -29.16 -16.34 -11.54
C HIS A 234 -28.31 -16.70 -10.31
N TYR A 235 -27.11 -17.23 -10.57
CA TYR A 235 -26.21 -17.68 -9.52
C TYR A 235 -25.52 -16.51 -8.82
N PHE A 236 -25.08 -15.50 -9.57
CA PHE A 236 -24.27 -14.44 -8.99
C PHE A 236 -25.11 -13.45 -8.17
N PRO A 237 -24.68 -13.13 -6.93
CA PRO A 237 -25.36 -12.11 -6.15
C PRO A 237 -25.16 -10.73 -6.78
N ARG A 238 -25.99 -9.78 -6.35
CA ARG A 238 -25.80 -8.37 -6.70
C ARG A 238 -24.68 -7.76 -5.86
N TYR A 239 -23.77 -7.10 -6.54
CA TYR A 239 -22.69 -6.28 -6.01
C TYR A 239 -23.00 -4.82 -6.33
N ASP A 240 -24.12 -4.32 -5.80
CA ASP A 240 -24.47 -2.91 -5.96
C ASP A 240 -23.47 -2.04 -5.19
N ALA A 241 -22.91 -1.04 -5.87
CA ALA A 241 -21.94 -0.12 -5.28
C ALA A 241 -22.65 0.87 -4.33
N VAL A 242 -22.14 0.99 -3.12
CA VAL A 242 -22.61 1.85 -2.03
C VAL A 242 -21.43 2.58 -1.38
N LEU A 243 -21.70 3.55 -0.52
CA LEU A 243 -20.68 4.14 0.35
C LEU A 243 -20.77 3.49 1.74
N LEU A 244 -19.68 2.85 2.18
CA LEU A 244 -19.50 2.43 3.56
C LEU A 244 -18.82 3.59 4.31
N TYR A 245 -19.44 4.07 5.38
CA TYR A 245 -19.06 5.31 6.05
C TYR A 245 -19.14 5.19 7.58
N ARG A 246 -18.43 6.07 8.29
CA ARG A 246 -18.60 6.25 9.74
C ARG A 246 -19.85 7.08 10.01
N LEU A 247 -20.69 6.67 10.96
CA LEU A 247 -21.96 7.32 11.26
C LEU A 247 -21.83 8.79 11.67
N ASP A 248 -20.66 9.21 12.17
CA ASP A 248 -20.36 10.59 12.54
C ASP A 248 -20.00 11.50 11.35
N VAL A 249 -19.86 10.99 10.13
CA VAL A 249 -19.56 11.81 8.94
C VAL A 249 -20.66 12.83 8.67
N ALA A 250 -21.92 12.43 8.81
CA ALA A 250 -23.06 13.32 8.57
C ALA A 250 -23.11 14.50 9.55
N THR A 251 -22.57 14.33 10.76
CA THR A 251 -22.52 15.38 11.79
C THR A 251 -21.24 16.20 11.73
N ARG A 252 -20.09 15.56 11.45
CA ARG A 252 -18.78 16.24 11.29
C ARG A 252 -18.69 17.05 10.00
N PHE A 253 -19.25 16.54 8.90
CA PHE A 253 -19.16 17.15 7.57
C PHE A 253 -20.53 17.31 6.90
N PRO A 254 -21.47 18.10 7.48
CA PRO A 254 -22.85 18.14 7.02
C PRO A 254 -22.99 18.62 5.57
N GLN A 255 -22.20 19.62 5.15
CA GLN A 255 -22.24 20.15 3.78
C GLN A 255 -21.69 19.14 2.76
N ALA A 256 -20.55 18.51 3.07
CA ALA A 256 -19.99 17.45 2.23
C ALA A 256 -20.94 16.26 2.14
N TRP A 257 -21.54 15.83 3.25
CA TRP A 257 -22.48 14.72 3.27
C TRP A 257 -23.70 14.98 2.39
N GLN A 258 -24.27 16.18 2.46
CA GLN A 258 -25.36 16.58 1.57
C GLN A 258 -24.96 16.52 0.09
N ALA A 259 -23.76 17.01 -0.25
CA ALA A 259 -23.26 16.96 -1.63
C ALA A 259 -23.02 15.52 -2.10
N ILE A 260 -22.40 14.67 -1.27
CA ILE A 260 -22.17 13.25 -1.55
C ILE A 260 -23.49 12.51 -1.78
N ARG A 261 -24.52 12.78 -0.97
CA ARG A 261 -25.84 12.16 -1.12
C ARG A 261 -26.49 12.42 -2.48
N THR A 262 -26.13 13.52 -3.16
CA THR A 262 -26.64 13.78 -4.51
C THR A 262 -26.16 12.76 -5.55
N LEU A 263 -25.13 11.95 -5.25
CA LEU A 263 -24.63 10.89 -6.12
C LEU A 263 -25.53 9.64 -6.14
N GLU A 264 -26.50 9.55 -5.24
CA GLU A 264 -27.42 8.42 -5.13
C GLU A 264 -28.12 8.14 -6.48
N GLY A 265 -27.92 6.93 -7.00
CA GLY A 265 -28.48 6.46 -8.28
C GLY A 265 -27.94 7.15 -9.54
N ARG A 266 -26.90 7.99 -9.46
CA ARG A 266 -26.43 8.80 -10.61
C ARG A 266 -25.50 8.07 -11.56
N ILE A 267 -24.80 7.04 -11.12
CA ILE A 267 -23.82 6.32 -11.93
C ILE A 267 -24.51 5.11 -12.56
N LYS A 268 -24.82 5.19 -13.85
CA LYS A 268 -25.38 4.05 -14.58
C LYS A 268 -24.26 3.04 -14.90
N PRO A 269 -24.58 1.75 -15.11
CA PRO A 269 -23.57 0.76 -15.50
C PRO A 269 -22.75 1.17 -16.73
N ALA A 270 -23.41 1.73 -17.75
CA ALA A 270 -22.73 2.21 -18.96
C ALA A 270 -21.78 3.39 -18.69
N ASP A 271 -22.14 4.28 -17.76
CA ASP A 271 -21.27 5.40 -17.37
C ASP A 271 -20.03 4.85 -16.65
N MET A 272 -20.19 3.86 -15.76
CA MET A 272 -19.08 3.23 -15.05
C MET A 272 -18.11 2.52 -15.99
N ILE A 273 -18.63 1.73 -16.94
CA ILE A 273 -17.82 1.07 -17.98
C ILE A 273 -17.03 2.12 -18.79
N ALA A 274 -17.68 3.21 -19.19
CA ALA A 274 -17.04 4.27 -19.97
C ALA A 274 -15.96 5.01 -19.16
N MET A 275 -16.18 5.21 -17.87
CA MET A 275 -15.17 5.79 -16.97
C MET A 275 -13.99 4.85 -16.75
N ASN A 276 -14.22 3.56 -16.51
CA ASN A 276 -13.15 2.56 -16.42
C ASN A 276 -12.33 2.53 -17.72
N ALA A 277 -12.99 2.57 -18.88
CA ALA A 277 -12.33 2.59 -20.18
C ALA A 277 -11.52 3.86 -20.42
N ALA A 278 -12.05 5.02 -20.01
CA ALA A 278 -11.33 6.29 -20.13
C ALA A 278 -9.99 6.28 -19.37
N VAL A 279 -9.92 5.57 -18.24
CA VAL A 279 -8.68 5.41 -17.49
C VAL A 279 -7.80 4.30 -18.08
N GLU A 280 -8.29 3.06 -18.14
CA GLU A 280 -7.48 1.89 -18.48
C GLU A 280 -7.00 1.92 -19.93
N ILE A 281 -7.84 2.40 -20.84
CA ILE A 281 -7.58 2.40 -22.28
C ILE A 281 -7.20 3.80 -22.75
N GLY A 282 -7.96 4.80 -22.30
CA GLY A 282 -7.77 6.20 -22.68
C GLY A 282 -6.59 6.88 -21.97
N GLY A 283 -6.05 6.30 -20.90
CA GLY A 283 -4.96 6.87 -20.12
C GLY A 283 -5.31 8.18 -19.40
N LYS A 284 -6.60 8.52 -19.27
CA LYS A 284 -7.03 9.68 -18.47
C LYS A 284 -6.75 9.42 -16.98
N SER A 285 -6.40 10.47 -16.25
CA SER A 285 -6.29 10.37 -14.79
C SER A 285 -7.66 10.15 -14.15
N PHE A 286 -7.70 9.44 -13.01
CA PHE A 286 -8.91 9.23 -12.21
C PHE A 286 -9.61 10.57 -11.89
N ALA A 287 -8.82 11.57 -11.51
CA ALA A 287 -9.23 12.94 -11.22
C ALA A 287 -9.97 13.62 -12.39
N ASN A 288 -9.45 13.48 -13.61
CA ASN A 288 -10.06 14.07 -14.80
C ASN A 288 -11.35 13.33 -15.16
N VAL A 289 -11.35 12.00 -15.10
CA VAL A 289 -12.55 11.19 -15.37
C VAL A 289 -13.68 11.53 -14.38
N ALA A 290 -13.37 11.64 -13.09
CA ALA A 290 -14.33 12.05 -12.08
C ALA A 290 -14.87 13.47 -12.33
N SER A 291 -14.01 14.40 -12.76
CA SER A 291 -14.41 15.78 -13.08
C SER A 291 -15.32 15.84 -14.31
N ASP A 292 -14.98 15.11 -15.38
CA ASP A 292 -15.79 15.00 -16.59
C ASP A 292 -17.21 14.50 -16.24
N PHE A 293 -17.30 13.43 -15.44
CA PHE A 293 -18.57 12.87 -14.97
C PHE A 293 -19.40 13.88 -14.17
N LEU A 294 -18.80 14.55 -13.18
CA LEU A 294 -19.49 15.52 -12.32
C LEU A 294 -19.99 16.75 -13.10
N GLN A 295 -19.28 17.16 -14.15
CA GLN A 295 -19.67 18.25 -15.04
C GLN A 295 -20.74 17.83 -16.08
N GLY A 296 -21.15 16.56 -16.09
CA GLY A 296 -22.11 16.03 -17.07
C GLY A 296 -21.52 15.73 -18.44
N SER A 297 -20.19 15.84 -18.60
CA SER A 297 -19.48 15.41 -19.79
C SER A 297 -19.34 13.89 -19.75
N ARG A 298 -20.30 13.18 -20.34
CA ARG A 298 -20.23 11.71 -20.41
C ARG A 298 -19.07 11.31 -21.34
N PRO A 299 -18.14 10.44 -20.89
CA PRO A 299 -17.23 9.77 -21.81
C PRO A 299 -18.06 9.00 -22.84
N ALA A 300 -17.71 9.10 -24.12
CA ALA A 300 -18.45 8.39 -25.17
C ALA A 300 -18.51 6.89 -24.84
N PRO A 301 -19.66 6.21 -25.04
CA PRO A 301 -19.71 4.77 -24.92
C PRO A 301 -18.63 4.17 -25.82
N ALA A 302 -18.00 3.06 -25.40
CA ALA A 302 -17.21 2.23 -26.29
C ALA A 302 -18.16 1.68 -27.37
N ALA A 303 -18.42 2.48 -28.40
CA ALA A 303 -19.21 2.09 -29.55
C ALA A 303 -18.51 0.90 -30.20
N THR A 304 -19.30 -0.07 -30.64
CA THR A 304 -18.93 -1.07 -31.64
C THR A 304 -18.26 -0.36 -32.81
N ALA A 305 -16.93 -0.29 -32.76
CA ALA A 305 -16.14 0.41 -33.75
C ALA A 305 -16.09 -0.45 -35.02
N GLY A 306 -17.13 -0.34 -35.84
CA GLY A 306 -16.89 -0.23 -37.27
C GLY A 306 -15.89 0.92 -37.46
N ALA A 307 -14.78 0.63 -38.12
CA ALA A 307 -13.62 1.49 -38.35
C ALA A 307 -13.94 3.00 -38.44
N VAL A 308 -13.99 3.67 -37.31
CA VAL A 308 -13.77 5.11 -37.21
C VAL A 308 -12.44 5.26 -36.51
N ALA A 309 -11.47 5.78 -37.24
CA ALA A 309 -10.15 6.09 -36.74
C ALA A 309 -10.30 7.10 -35.59
N VAL A 310 -10.39 6.58 -34.36
CA VAL A 310 -10.11 7.35 -33.16
C VAL A 310 -8.68 7.83 -33.32
N GLN A 311 -8.50 9.12 -33.61
CA GLN A 311 -7.18 9.74 -33.48
C GLN A 311 -6.71 9.43 -32.06
N PRO A 312 -5.61 8.68 -31.87
CA PRO A 312 -5.17 8.36 -30.54
C PRO A 312 -4.85 9.69 -29.85
N SER A 313 -5.57 10.00 -28.77
CA SER A 313 -5.04 10.87 -27.72
C SER A 313 -3.59 10.42 -27.51
N PRO A 314 -2.61 11.34 -27.50
CA PRO A 314 -1.21 10.95 -27.47
C PRO A 314 -1.05 9.97 -26.31
N ARG A 315 -0.77 8.70 -26.62
CA ARG A 315 -0.45 7.70 -25.60
C ARG A 315 0.64 8.36 -24.78
N SER A 316 0.35 8.69 -23.52
CA SER A 316 1.33 9.35 -22.67
C SER A 316 2.61 8.55 -22.78
N SER A 317 3.65 9.20 -23.30
CA SER A 317 4.90 8.54 -23.58
C SER A 317 5.39 7.93 -22.27
N PHE A 318 6.13 6.83 -22.34
CA PHE A 318 6.75 6.29 -21.13
C PHE A 318 7.53 7.37 -20.36
N THR A 319 8.14 8.32 -21.08
CA THR A 319 8.79 9.49 -20.49
C THR A 319 7.84 10.37 -19.68
N ASP A 320 6.62 10.60 -20.17
CA ASP A 320 5.64 11.45 -19.50
C ASP A 320 5.16 10.78 -18.21
N LYS A 321 4.95 9.47 -18.24
CA LYS A 321 4.62 8.67 -17.04
C LYS A 321 5.78 8.64 -16.04
N LEU A 322 7.02 8.53 -16.54
CA LEU A 322 8.20 8.50 -15.69
C LEU A 322 8.40 9.83 -14.96
N PHE A 323 8.25 10.95 -15.67
CA PHE A 323 8.54 12.30 -15.20
C PHE A 323 7.28 13.14 -14.88
N ASP A 324 6.15 12.52 -14.59
CA ASP A 324 4.94 13.27 -14.17
C ASP A 324 5.16 14.04 -12.85
N ASP A 325 4.23 14.95 -12.55
CA ASP A 325 4.28 15.83 -11.36
C ASP A 325 4.32 15.08 -10.01
N SER A 326 3.88 13.82 -9.97
CA SER A 326 3.93 12.98 -8.77
C SER A 326 5.33 12.45 -8.49
N LEU A 327 6.24 12.39 -9.48
CA LEU A 327 7.57 11.76 -9.31
C LEU A 327 8.30 12.32 -8.09
N TRP A 328 8.33 13.63 -7.94
CA TRP A 328 9.03 14.28 -6.84
C TRP A 328 8.41 13.97 -5.48
N ARG A 329 7.08 14.04 -5.39
CA ARG A 329 6.33 13.70 -4.17
C ARG A 329 6.60 12.25 -3.77
N LEU A 330 6.50 11.32 -4.72
CA LEU A 330 6.72 9.89 -4.48
C LEU A 330 8.18 9.61 -4.10
N THR A 331 9.14 10.28 -4.75
CA THR A 331 10.57 10.19 -4.40
C THR A 331 10.80 10.63 -2.96
N HIS A 332 10.22 11.75 -2.55
CA HIS A 332 10.34 12.27 -1.19
C HIS A 332 9.72 11.32 -0.16
N GLN A 333 8.51 10.80 -0.41
CA GLN A 333 7.86 9.81 0.45
C GLN A 333 8.71 8.54 0.58
N HIS A 334 9.20 8.01 -0.54
CA HIS A 334 10.00 6.79 -0.57
C HIS A 334 11.32 6.95 0.19
N LEU A 335 12.02 8.06 -0.04
CA LEU A 335 13.24 8.41 0.70
C LEU A 335 12.98 8.56 2.19
N THR A 336 11.89 9.24 2.56
CA THR A 336 11.52 9.44 3.98
C THR A 336 11.29 8.11 4.68
N LEU A 337 10.54 7.19 4.06
CA LEU A 337 10.30 5.85 4.59
C LEU A 337 11.62 5.09 4.80
N VAL A 338 12.48 5.04 3.78
CA VAL A 338 13.74 4.30 3.82
C VAL A 338 14.70 4.90 4.85
N LEU A 339 14.94 6.21 4.80
CA LEU A 339 15.92 6.88 5.66
C LEU A 339 15.51 6.81 7.13
N LEU A 340 14.25 7.10 7.47
CA LEU A 340 13.79 7.05 8.86
C LEU A 340 13.83 5.64 9.43
N SER A 341 13.42 4.63 8.65
CA SER A 341 13.46 3.22 9.10
C SER A 341 14.89 2.72 9.29
N VAL A 342 15.81 3.01 8.36
CA VAL A 342 17.21 2.61 8.46
C VAL A 342 17.91 3.35 9.60
N LEU A 343 17.61 4.64 9.80
CA LEU A 343 18.14 5.42 10.92
C LEU A 343 17.69 4.84 12.26
N ALA A 344 16.39 4.59 12.43
CA ALA A 344 15.86 3.96 13.64
C ALA A 344 16.47 2.57 13.87
N ALA A 345 16.60 1.77 12.80
CA ALA A 345 17.20 0.44 12.86
C ALA A 345 18.70 0.51 13.19
N SER A 346 19.41 1.55 12.77
CA SER A 346 20.82 1.76 13.11
C SER A 346 20.99 2.17 14.58
N LEU A 347 20.13 3.08 15.07
CA LEU A 347 20.16 3.55 16.46
C LEU A 347 19.94 2.42 17.47
N ILE A 348 19.17 1.40 17.12
CA ILE A 348 18.91 0.24 17.99
C ILE A 348 19.81 -0.95 17.64
N GLY A 349 19.97 -1.23 16.34
CA GLY A 349 20.66 -2.40 15.84
C GLY A 349 22.17 -2.36 16.05
N ILE A 350 22.81 -1.19 15.95
CA ILE A 350 24.26 -1.06 16.23
C ILE A 350 24.53 -1.36 17.72
N PRO A 351 23.89 -0.69 18.71
CA PRO A 351 24.09 -1.06 20.11
C PRO A 351 23.78 -2.53 20.41
N LEU A 352 22.70 -3.07 19.83
CA LEU A 352 22.33 -4.47 20.04
C LEU A 352 23.37 -5.44 19.48
N GLY A 353 23.92 -5.16 18.28
CA GLY A 353 24.99 -5.94 17.68
C GLY A 353 26.31 -5.85 18.45
N VAL A 354 26.65 -4.67 18.97
CA VAL A 354 27.82 -4.48 19.86
C VAL A 354 27.66 -5.30 21.14
N LEU A 355 26.49 -5.26 21.78
CA LEU A 355 26.21 -6.03 23.00
C LEU A 355 26.27 -7.54 22.74
N ALA A 356 25.69 -8.00 21.63
CA ALA A 356 25.74 -9.40 21.20
C ALA A 356 27.19 -9.88 21.02
N ALA A 357 28.08 -9.06 20.44
CA ALA A 357 29.49 -9.43 20.21
C ALA A 357 30.29 -9.70 21.49
N PHE A 358 29.87 -9.15 22.63
CA PHE A 358 30.55 -9.35 23.92
C PHE A 358 29.90 -10.42 24.81
N VAL A 359 28.70 -10.89 24.47
CA VAL A 359 27.92 -11.82 25.30
C VAL A 359 27.39 -12.96 24.42
N PRO A 360 28.07 -14.13 24.37
CA PRO A 360 27.70 -15.23 23.46
C PRO A 360 26.26 -15.75 23.61
N ARG A 361 25.71 -15.74 24.83
CA ARG A 361 24.31 -16.12 25.07
C ARG A 361 23.33 -15.11 24.49
N LEU A 362 23.68 -13.82 24.54
CA LEU A 362 22.86 -12.75 23.98
C LEU A 362 22.92 -12.77 22.45
N GLU A 363 24.07 -13.11 21.87
CA GLU A 363 24.22 -13.27 20.43
C GLU A 363 23.18 -14.24 19.85
N GLN A 364 23.10 -15.46 20.40
CA GLN A 364 22.14 -16.46 19.92
C GLN A 364 20.69 -15.97 20.03
N ALA A 365 20.32 -15.39 21.18
CA ALA A 365 18.96 -14.89 21.40
C ALA A 365 18.60 -13.71 20.47
N VAL A 366 19.52 -12.76 20.30
CA VAL A 366 19.35 -11.59 19.43
C VAL A 366 19.24 -12.01 17.96
N MET A 367 20.14 -12.88 17.49
CA MET A 367 20.11 -13.34 16.10
C MET A 367 18.86 -14.17 15.81
N ALA A 368 18.41 -14.99 16.75
CA ALA A 368 17.15 -15.72 16.63
C ALA A 368 15.96 -14.76 16.56
N GLY A 369 15.85 -13.80 17.49
CA GLY A 369 14.73 -12.86 17.53
C GLY A 369 14.64 -11.98 16.28
N VAL A 370 15.77 -11.39 15.87
CA VAL A 370 15.81 -10.53 14.67
C VAL A 370 15.67 -11.37 13.39
N GLY A 371 16.14 -12.62 13.38
CA GLY A 371 15.94 -13.55 12.28
C GLY A 371 14.47 -13.92 12.07
N ILE A 372 13.74 -14.25 13.15
CA ILE A 372 12.29 -14.56 13.10
C ILE A 372 11.49 -13.38 12.55
N LEU A 373 11.84 -12.15 12.91
CA LEU A 373 11.15 -10.97 12.39
C LEU A 373 11.24 -10.85 10.86
N GLN A 374 12.36 -11.31 10.26
CA GLN A 374 12.55 -11.27 8.81
C GLN A 374 11.89 -12.45 8.07
N THR A 375 11.52 -13.53 8.76
CA THR A 375 10.84 -14.67 8.11
C THR A 375 9.36 -14.41 7.84
N ILE A 376 8.75 -13.45 8.54
CA ILE A 376 7.35 -13.05 8.31
C ILE A 376 7.29 -12.29 6.98
N PRO A 377 6.53 -12.76 5.96
CA PRO A 377 6.41 -12.05 4.68
C PRO A 377 5.99 -10.58 4.87
N SER A 378 6.62 -9.66 4.14
CA SER A 378 6.48 -8.21 4.39
C SER A 378 5.04 -7.73 4.29
N LEU A 379 4.29 -8.20 3.30
CA LEU A 379 2.87 -7.87 3.14
C LEU A 379 2.02 -8.40 4.30
N ALA A 380 2.34 -9.59 4.83
CA ALA A 380 1.63 -10.17 5.98
C ALA A 380 1.95 -9.41 7.27
N LEU A 381 3.21 -9.00 7.46
CA LEU A 381 3.62 -8.15 8.58
C LEU A 381 2.89 -6.81 8.55
N LEU A 382 2.81 -6.16 7.39
CA LEU A 382 2.07 -4.90 7.22
C LEU A 382 0.58 -5.08 7.52
N ALA A 383 -0.05 -6.13 6.99
CA ALA A 383 -1.45 -6.45 7.26
C ALA A 383 -1.74 -6.69 8.74
N MET A 384 -0.82 -7.32 9.48
CA MET A 384 -0.92 -7.57 10.92
C MET A 384 -0.73 -6.30 11.76
N LEU A 385 0.13 -5.37 11.32
CA LEU A 385 0.40 -4.13 12.06
C LEU A 385 -0.78 -3.16 12.04
N ILE A 386 -1.61 -3.18 11.00
CA ILE A 386 -2.78 -2.30 10.88
C ILE A 386 -3.77 -2.46 12.05
N PRO A 387 -4.32 -3.65 12.35
CA PRO A 387 -5.22 -3.83 13.48
C PRO A 387 -4.52 -3.62 14.84
N LEU A 388 -3.23 -3.92 14.93
CA LEU A 388 -2.48 -3.75 16.18
C LEU A 388 -2.25 -2.28 16.54
N LEU A 389 -2.03 -1.43 15.53
CA LEU A 389 -1.76 -0.01 15.70
C LEU A 389 -3.01 0.85 15.57
N GLY A 390 -4.10 0.30 15.04
CA GLY A 390 -5.33 1.04 14.74
C GLY A 390 -5.11 2.17 13.74
N ARG A 391 -4.18 2.01 12.78
CA ARG A 391 -3.90 2.99 11.72
C ARG A 391 -3.22 2.32 10.52
N ILE A 392 -3.42 2.91 9.35
CA ILE A 392 -2.77 2.54 8.08
C ILE A 392 -1.67 3.56 7.71
N GLY A 393 -1.01 3.37 6.56
CA GLY A 393 -0.09 4.34 6.00
C GLY A 393 1.34 4.27 6.52
N THR A 394 1.96 5.44 6.71
CA THR A 394 3.40 5.61 6.95
C THR A 394 3.90 4.89 8.21
N VAL A 395 3.14 4.88 9.31
CA VAL A 395 3.67 4.36 10.59
C VAL A 395 3.81 2.83 10.61
N PRO A 396 2.79 2.03 10.23
CA PRO A 396 2.98 0.59 10.07
C PRO A 396 4.10 0.25 9.08
N ALA A 397 4.22 1.01 7.98
CA ALA A 397 5.30 0.85 7.02
C ALA A 397 6.69 1.09 7.62
N LEU A 398 6.85 2.18 8.39
CA LEU A 398 8.12 2.49 9.06
C LEU A 398 8.53 1.39 10.04
N ILE A 399 7.58 0.83 10.80
CA ILE A 399 7.82 -0.26 11.74
C ILE A 399 8.24 -1.52 10.99
N ALA A 400 7.52 -1.92 9.94
CA ALA A 400 7.88 -3.10 9.15
C ALA A 400 9.28 -2.97 8.54
N LEU A 401 9.57 -1.82 7.91
CA LEU A 401 10.89 -1.53 7.31
C LEU A 401 12.00 -1.49 8.36
N PHE A 402 11.72 -0.94 9.55
CA PHE A 402 12.65 -0.95 10.68
C PHE A 402 12.97 -2.39 11.10
N LEU A 403 11.96 -3.24 11.30
CA LEU A 403 12.15 -4.63 11.72
C LEU A 403 12.99 -5.43 10.69
N TYR A 404 12.74 -5.20 9.41
CA TYR A 404 13.50 -5.82 8.32
C TYR A 404 14.95 -5.34 8.23
N ALA A 405 15.19 -4.06 8.50
CA ALA A 405 16.53 -3.47 8.50
C ALA A 405 17.39 -3.92 9.69
N LEU A 406 16.79 -4.38 10.80
CA LEU A 406 17.53 -4.79 11.99
C LEU A 406 18.51 -5.94 11.72
N LEU A 407 18.12 -6.99 10.99
CA LEU A 407 18.97 -8.19 10.85
C LEU A 407 20.34 -7.89 10.22
N PRO A 408 20.41 -7.29 9.01
CA PRO A 408 21.70 -6.99 8.40
C PRO A 408 22.55 -6.05 9.25
N ILE A 409 21.94 -5.09 9.95
CA ILE A 409 22.67 -4.13 10.82
C ILE A 409 23.25 -4.85 12.05
N VAL A 410 22.42 -5.58 12.78
CA VAL A 410 22.80 -6.28 14.01
C VAL A 410 23.83 -7.36 13.72
N ARG A 411 23.61 -8.17 12.67
CA ARG A 411 24.51 -9.26 12.29
C ARG A 411 25.88 -8.74 11.89
N ASN A 412 25.95 -7.77 11.00
CA ASN A 412 27.24 -7.22 10.56
C ASN A 412 27.94 -6.42 11.67
N THR A 413 27.20 -5.75 12.55
CA THR A 413 27.82 -5.09 13.71
C THR A 413 28.43 -6.12 14.67
N CYS A 414 27.71 -7.20 14.97
CA CYS A 414 28.20 -8.28 15.82
C CYS A 414 29.46 -8.93 15.21
N THR A 415 29.40 -9.31 13.93
CA THR A 415 30.53 -9.90 13.21
C THR A 415 31.72 -8.94 13.13
N GLY A 416 31.49 -7.66 12.80
CA GLY A 416 32.55 -6.66 12.70
C GLY A 416 33.30 -6.46 14.02
N VAL A 417 32.57 -6.36 15.13
CA VAL A 417 33.19 -6.27 16.46
C VAL A 417 33.86 -7.58 16.83
N ALA A 418 33.27 -8.74 16.57
CA ALA A 418 33.86 -10.03 16.90
C ALA A 418 35.20 -10.29 16.17
N GLN A 419 35.37 -9.77 14.94
CA GLN A 419 36.57 -9.95 14.12
C GLN A 419 37.76 -9.05 14.50
N VAL A 420 37.59 -8.10 15.43
CA VAL A 420 38.70 -7.25 15.88
C VAL A 420 39.79 -8.11 16.55
N PRO A 421 41.06 -8.02 16.11
CA PRO A 421 42.13 -8.88 16.63
C PRO A 421 42.27 -8.84 18.15
N SER A 422 42.30 -10.00 18.78
CA SER A 422 42.44 -10.14 20.24
C SER A 422 43.75 -9.51 20.75
N GLY A 423 44.84 -9.58 19.98
CA GLY A 423 46.12 -8.95 20.32
C GLY A 423 46.02 -7.45 20.54
N LEU A 424 45.29 -6.72 19.66
CA LEU A 424 45.07 -5.28 19.81
C LEU A 424 44.23 -4.97 21.05
N ARG A 425 43.25 -5.81 21.36
CA ARG A 425 42.42 -5.68 22.57
C ARG A 425 43.22 -5.86 23.85
N MET A 426 44.13 -6.84 23.88
CA MET A 426 44.99 -7.10 25.03
C MET A 426 46.04 -6.00 25.20
N ALA A 427 46.63 -5.52 24.11
CA ALA A 427 47.55 -4.38 24.14
C ALA A 427 46.89 -3.12 24.69
N ALA A 428 45.66 -2.80 24.25
CA ALA A 428 44.90 -1.67 24.77
C ALA A 428 44.64 -1.75 26.27
N LEU A 429 44.27 -2.93 26.78
CA LEU A 429 44.05 -3.16 28.21
C LEU A 429 45.36 -3.04 29.00
N ALA A 430 46.48 -3.54 28.45
CA ALA A 430 47.81 -3.41 29.08
C ALA A 430 48.28 -1.94 29.15
N LEU A 431 47.88 -1.11 28.19
CA LEU A 431 48.12 0.34 28.18
C LEU A 431 47.15 1.12 29.08
N GLY A 432 46.25 0.45 29.80
CA GLY A 432 45.35 1.07 30.79
C GLY A 432 44.05 1.66 30.21
N LEU A 433 43.70 1.37 28.94
CA LEU A 433 42.42 1.84 28.39
C LEU A 433 41.25 1.16 29.08
N SER A 434 40.21 1.95 29.39
CA SER A 434 38.96 1.39 29.91
C SER A 434 38.23 0.59 28.83
N LYS A 435 37.30 -0.29 29.22
CA LYS A 435 36.45 -1.03 28.26
C LYS A 435 35.68 -0.10 27.31
N ARG A 436 35.30 1.10 27.79
CA ARG A 436 34.60 2.10 26.98
C ARG A 436 35.53 2.75 25.97
N ASP A 437 36.75 3.11 26.39
CA ASP A 437 37.74 3.72 25.49
C ASP A 437 38.21 2.72 24.44
N ARG A 438 38.45 1.46 24.83
CA ARG A 438 38.75 0.39 23.88
C ARG A 438 37.61 0.21 22.87
N LEU A 439 36.35 0.23 23.32
CA LEU A 439 35.20 0.10 22.43
C LEU A 439 35.12 1.26 21.43
N LEU A 440 35.20 2.51 21.91
CA LEU A 440 35.01 3.71 21.10
C LEU A 440 36.19 4.00 20.16
N TYR A 441 37.42 3.76 20.61
CA TYR A 441 38.62 4.15 19.86
C TYR A 441 39.32 3.00 19.14
N ILE A 442 38.99 1.74 19.44
CA ILE A 442 39.64 0.56 18.81
C ILE A 442 38.60 -0.36 18.18
N ASP A 443 37.67 -0.91 18.97
CA ASP A 443 36.74 -1.93 18.47
C ASP A 443 35.82 -1.36 17.38
N LEU A 444 35.14 -0.23 17.63
CA LEU A 444 34.20 0.38 16.67
C LEU A 444 34.89 0.90 15.39
N PRO A 445 36.02 1.62 15.45
CA PRO A 445 36.71 2.07 14.24
C PRO A 445 37.18 0.91 13.35
N LEU A 446 37.72 -0.17 13.94
CA LEU A 446 38.15 -1.35 13.19
C LEU A 446 36.98 -2.16 12.64
N ALA A 447 35.86 -2.21 13.36
CA ALA A 447 34.62 -2.87 12.92
C ALA A 447 33.84 -2.06 11.86
N MET A 448 34.13 -0.76 11.71
CA MET A 448 33.33 0.18 10.91
C MET A 448 33.12 -0.25 9.46
N PRO A 449 34.11 -0.80 8.72
CA PRO A 449 33.88 -1.26 7.36
C PRO A 449 32.81 -2.35 7.25
N VAL A 450 32.71 -3.23 8.26
CA VAL A 450 31.71 -4.30 8.30
C VAL A 450 30.36 -3.75 8.75
N ILE A 451 30.34 -2.84 9.75
CA ILE A 451 29.11 -2.15 10.18
C ILE A 451 28.48 -1.39 9.00
N LEU A 452 29.28 -0.65 8.24
CA LEU A 452 28.83 0.09 7.05
C LEU A 452 28.32 -0.83 5.96
N ALA A 453 28.94 -2.01 5.75
CA ALA A 453 28.41 -3.02 4.84
C ALA A 453 27.02 -3.51 5.28
N GLY A 454 26.79 -3.67 6.59
CA GLY A 454 25.47 -4.01 7.14
C GLY A 454 24.43 -2.92 6.92
N LEU A 455 24.79 -1.65 7.17
CA LEU A 455 23.93 -0.51 6.89
C LEU A 455 23.59 -0.40 5.40
N LYS A 456 24.58 -0.64 4.52
CA LYS A 456 24.38 -0.67 3.06
C LYS A 456 23.38 -1.74 2.66
N THR A 457 23.56 -2.98 3.12
CA THR A 457 22.62 -4.07 2.83
C THR A 457 21.22 -3.73 3.34
N ALA A 458 21.11 -3.22 4.57
CA ALA A 458 19.82 -2.80 5.14
C ALA A 458 19.14 -1.74 4.29
N ALA A 459 19.87 -0.67 3.91
CA ALA A 459 19.33 0.43 3.12
C ALA A 459 18.86 -0.03 1.73
N VAL A 460 19.68 -0.81 1.02
CA VAL A 460 19.32 -1.32 -0.32
C VAL A 460 18.09 -2.23 -0.24
N MET A 461 18.04 -3.14 0.75
CA MET A 461 16.87 -3.98 0.96
C MET A 461 15.63 -3.14 1.30
N SER A 462 15.76 -2.13 2.17
CA SER A 462 14.67 -1.24 2.54
C SER A 462 14.13 -0.45 1.35
N VAL A 463 14.96 -0.01 0.39
CA VAL A 463 14.47 0.64 -0.84
C VAL A 463 13.52 -0.28 -1.61
N GLY A 464 13.89 -1.56 -1.76
CA GLY A 464 13.07 -2.56 -2.44
C GLY A 464 11.79 -2.88 -1.66
N THR A 465 11.90 -3.23 -0.38
CA THR A 465 10.74 -3.59 0.46
C THR A 465 9.78 -2.41 0.67
N ALA A 466 10.26 -1.17 0.66
CA ALA A 466 9.41 0.02 0.79
C ALA A 466 8.40 0.17 -0.36
N THR A 467 8.66 -0.44 -1.53
CA THR A 467 7.66 -0.46 -2.62
C THR A 467 6.36 -1.16 -2.22
N ILE A 468 6.42 -2.11 -1.27
CA ILE A 468 5.25 -2.84 -0.78
C ILE A 468 4.41 -1.96 0.17
N ALA A 469 5.00 -0.92 0.76
CA ALA A 469 4.32 -0.04 1.70
C ALA A 469 3.15 0.75 1.04
N ALA A 470 3.19 0.94 -0.28
CA ALA A 470 2.09 1.55 -1.01
C ALA A 470 0.77 0.76 -0.89
N PHE A 471 0.83 -0.57 -0.72
CA PHE A 471 -0.37 -1.42 -0.56
C PHE A 471 -1.12 -1.19 0.75
N ILE A 472 -0.57 -0.38 1.67
CA ILE A 472 -1.24 0.05 2.89
C ILE A 472 -1.38 1.58 2.97
N GLY A 473 -1.22 2.28 1.85
CA GLY A 473 -1.36 3.73 1.77
C GLY A 473 -0.16 4.54 2.27
N ALA A 474 1.05 3.95 2.36
CA ALA A 474 2.24 4.69 2.77
C ALA A 474 2.88 5.53 1.63
N GLY A 475 2.41 5.34 0.39
CA GLY A 475 2.90 6.04 -0.79
C GLY A 475 4.25 5.54 -1.32
N GLY A 476 5.03 6.46 -1.90
CA GLY A 476 6.32 6.15 -2.52
C GLY A 476 6.21 5.54 -3.91
N TYR A 477 7.32 5.05 -4.47
CA TYR A 477 7.32 4.46 -5.82
C TYR A 477 6.39 3.26 -5.99
N GLY A 478 6.09 2.58 -4.88
CA GLY A 478 5.10 1.50 -4.84
C GLY A 478 3.71 1.92 -5.32
N GLU A 479 3.35 3.20 -5.18
CA GLU A 479 2.05 3.71 -5.60
C GLU A 479 1.87 3.55 -7.12
N ARG A 480 2.89 3.92 -7.91
CA ARG A 480 2.87 3.71 -9.37
C ARG A 480 2.90 2.23 -9.76
N ILE A 481 3.62 1.40 -9.00
CA ILE A 481 3.64 -0.05 -9.23
C ILE A 481 2.23 -0.63 -9.01
N ALA A 482 1.57 -0.26 -7.91
CA ALA A 482 0.23 -0.72 -7.59
C ALA A 482 -0.81 -0.22 -8.61
N ILE A 483 -0.73 1.05 -9.01
CA ILE A 483 -1.61 1.62 -10.06
C ILE A 483 -1.35 0.94 -11.40
N GLY A 484 -0.09 0.77 -11.81
CA GLY A 484 0.25 0.10 -13.07
C GLY A 484 -0.24 -1.34 -13.11
N LEU A 485 -0.15 -2.06 -12.00
CA LEU A 485 -0.74 -3.40 -11.87
C LEU A 485 -2.27 -3.35 -11.98
N ALA A 486 -2.93 -2.42 -11.28
CA ALA A 486 -4.39 -2.26 -11.31
C ALA A 486 -4.91 -1.92 -12.72
N LEU A 487 -4.20 -1.06 -13.45
CA LEU A 487 -4.55 -0.62 -14.80
C LEU A 487 -4.08 -1.59 -15.90
N ASN A 488 -3.34 -2.65 -15.55
CA ASN A 488 -2.57 -3.47 -16.49
C ASN A 488 -1.70 -2.62 -17.45
N ASP A 489 -1.13 -1.53 -16.92
CA ASP A 489 -0.31 -0.57 -17.64
C ASP A 489 1.17 -0.81 -17.30
N ASN A 490 1.84 -1.59 -18.16
CA ASN A 490 3.26 -1.90 -18.03
C ASN A 490 4.14 -0.65 -17.99
N GLY A 491 3.74 0.44 -18.68
CA GLY A 491 4.48 1.70 -18.67
C GLY A 491 4.42 2.37 -17.30
N MET A 492 3.23 2.40 -16.67
CA MET A 492 3.04 2.95 -15.32
C MET A 492 3.72 2.09 -14.25
N LEU A 493 3.64 0.76 -14.38
CA LEU A 493 4.32 -0.19 -13.50
C LEU A 493 5.84 0.06 -13.54
N LEU A 494 6.42 0.14 -14.74
CA LEU A 494 7.85 0.44 -14.93
C LEU A 494 8.21 1.85 -14.47
N ALA A 495 7.32 2.83 -14.59
CA ALA A 495 7.50 4.19 -14.09
C ALA A 495 7.58 4.27 -12.55
N GLY A 496 7.18 3.23 -11.82
CA GLY A 496 7.49 3.05 -10.39
C GLY A 496 8.70 2.15 -10.14
N ALA A 497 8.80 1.03 -10.85
CA ALA A 497 9.86 0.03 -10.63
C ALA A 497 11.26 0.53 -11.01
N ILE A 498 11.41 1.27 -12.12
CA ILE A 498 12.71 1.78 -12.58
C ILE A 498 13.27 2.83 -11.61
N PRO A 499 12.54 3.87 -11.19
CA PRO A 499 13.03 4.80 -10.15
C PRO A 499 13.41 4.10 -8.84
N ALA A 500 12.68 3.07 -8.42
CA ALA A 500 13.02 2.29 -7.23
C ALA A 500 14.34 1.53 -7.42
N ALA A 501 14.55 0.88 -8.57
CA ALA A 501 15.80 0.18 -8.89
C ALA A 501 16.99 1.15 -9.00
N VAL A 502 16.79 2.30 -9.66
CA VAL A 502 17.80 3.36 -9.75
C VAL A 502 18.15 3.89 -8.36
N LEU A 503 17.17 4.15 -7.49
CA LEU A 503 17.42 4.58 -6.12
C LEU A 503 18.19 3.52 -5.32
N ALA A 504 17.91 2.23 -5.50
CA ALA A 504 18.66 1.15 -4.86
C ALA A 504 20.13 1.14 -5.31
N LEU A 505 20.38 1.31 -6.61
CA LEU A 505 21.74 1.42 -7.16
C LEU A 505 22.48 2.67 -6.66
N LEU A 506 21.80 3.83 -6.66
CA LEU A 506 22.36 5.07 -6.12
C LEU A 506 22.69 4.94 -4.63
N THR A 507 21.82 4.27 -3.86
CA THR A 507 22.05 3.98 -2.45
C THR A 507 23.29 3.10 -2.29
N GLN A 508 23.41 2.03 -3.09
CA GLN A 508 24.59 1.17 -3.07
C GLN A 508 25.88 1.94 -3.36
N VAL A 509 25.90 2.74 -4.45
CA VAL A 509 27.06 3.56 -4.83
C VAL A 509 27.41 4.57 -3.74
N ALA A 510 26.41 5.22 -3.13
CA ALA A 510 26.64 6.17 -2.05
C ALA A 510 27.37 5.52 -0.86
N PHE A 511 26.93 4.34 -0.43
CA PHE A 511 27.63 3.59 0.63
C PHE A 511 29.03 3.12 0.21
N GLU A 512 29.22 2.68 -1.03
CA GLU A 512 30.56 2.31 -1.53
C GLU A 512 31.53 3.50 -1.54
N CYS A 513 31.07 4.70 -1.91
CA CYS A 513 31.86 5.92 -1.82
C CYS A 513 32.24 6.25 -0.36
N ILE A 514 31.31 6.07 0.58
CA ILE A 514 31.55 6.23 2.02
C ILE A 514 32.60 5.21 2.50
N GLU A 515 32.43 3.93 2.16
CA GLU A 515 33.37 2.86 2.51
C GLU A 515 34.79 3.14 2.00
N ARG A 516 34.94 3.61 0.76
CA ARG A 516 36.26 3.98 0.18
C ARG A 516 36.94 5.11 0.96
N ARG A 517 36.18 6.04 1.54
CA ARG A 517 36.74 7.13 2.35
C ARG A 517 37.34 6.61 3.65
N PHE A 518 36.72 5.61 4.27
CA PHE A 518 37.19 4.95 5.50
C PHE A 518 38.33 3.95 5.25
N ARG A 519 38.40 3.35 4.06
CA ARG A 519 39.49 2.42 3.68
C ARG A 519 40.78 3.09 3.22
N ARG A 520 40.85 4.44 3.13
CA ARG A 520 42.11 5.09 2.73
C ARG A 520 43.22 4.65 3.69
N PRO A 521 44.27 3.97 3.20
CA PRO A 521 45.36 3.54 4.05
C PRO A 521 45.98 4.77 4.68
N VAL A 522 46.29 4.68 5.96
CA VAL A 522 47.31 5.55 6.57
C VAL A 522 48.61 5.20 5.84
N THR A 523 48.84 5.83 4.68
CA THR A 523 50.15 5.88 4.07
C THR A 523 51.02 6.64 5.06
N GLY A 524 51.86 5.89 5.77
CA GLY A 524 52.91 6.44 6.61
C GLY A 524 53.73 7.43 5.80
N ARG A 525 53.82 8.65 6.31
CA ARG A 525 54.94 9.54 6.09
C ARG A 525 55.68 9.65 7.41
#